data_AF-A0A962YUG7-F1
#
_entry.id   AF-A0A962YUG7-F1
#
_cell.length_a   1.000
_cell.length_b   1.000
_cell.length_c   1.000
_cell.angle_alpha   90.00
_cell.angle_beta   90.00
_cell.angle_gamma   90.00
#
_symmetry.space_group_name_H-M   'P 1'
#
loop_
_entity.id
_entity.type
_entity.pdbx_description
1 polymer ?
#
loop_
_entity_poly.entity_id
_entity_poly.type
_entity_poly.pdbx_seq_one_letter_code
_entity_poly.pdbx_strand_id
1 'polypeptide(L)'
;MHDILWFNPDGGEMTEEQWHDGLAKVIGIFLNGEEIATPNRRGERIIDDGFILLFNADHEPVEFSLSEDPRGWAWRTVMDTAQPRFPRRSRGYGAEAPEVPVAGRALVVLQRPSSANNQ
;
A
#
# COMPACT_ATOMS: atom_id res chain seq x y z
N MET A 1 -2.89 -16.15 0.33
CA MET A 1 -2.48 -14.75 0.29
C MET A 1 -3.21 -14.08 -0.87
N HIS A 2 -3.72 -12.88 -0.66
CA HIS A 2 -4.51 -12.18 -1.67
C HIS A 2 -3.59 -11.52 -2.72
N ASP A 3 -4.03 -11.45 -3.96
CA ASP A 3 -3.37 -10.69 -5.03
C ASP A 3 -3.59 -9.18 -4.84
N ILE A 4 -4.77 -8.81 -4.35
CA ILE A 4 -5.17 -7.46 -3.94
C ILE A 4 -5.89 -7.53 -2.61
N LEU A 5 -5.55 -6.65 -1.67
CA LEU A 5 -6.26 -6.44 -0.41
C LEU A 5 -6.63 -4.98 -0.26
N TRP A 6 -7.88 -4.73 0.12
CA TRP A 6 -8.38 -3.39 0.43
C TRP A 6 -8.61 -3.30 1.92
N PHE A 7 -8.04 -2.29 2.57
CA PHE A 7 -8.06 -2.17 4.02
C PHE A 7 -8.36 -0.75 4.50
N ASN A 8 -8.99 -0.68 5.66
CA ASN A 8 -9.33 0.54 6.36
C ASN A 8 -8.09 1.17 7.01
N PRO A 9 -8.15 2.41 7.51
CA PRO A 9 -7.05 3.02 8.26
C PRO A 9 -6.54 2.21 9.46
N ASP A 10 -7.37 1.38 10.09
CA ASP A 10 -6.96 0.52 11.21
C ASP A 10 -6.18 -0.75 10.79
N GLY A 11 -6.07 -1.01 9.49
CA GLY A 11 -5.40 -2.19 8.93
C GLY A 11 -6.32 -3.40 8.75
N GLY A 12 -7.59 -3.33 9.16
CA GLY A 12 -8.60 -4.35 8.90
C GLY A 12 -9.07 -4.31 7.44
N GLU A 13 -9.46 -5.47 6.90
CA GLU A 13 -10.07 -5.54 5.56
C GLU A 13 -11.37 -4.71 5.52
N MET A 14 -11.58 -4.00 4.42
CA MET A 14 -12.81 -3.23 4.19
C MET A 14 -14.03 -4.16 4.20
N THR A 15 -15.01 -3.90 5.07
CA THR A 15 -16.29 -4.63 5.05
C THR A 15 -17.22 -4.10 3.97
N GLU A 16 -18.22 -4.90 3.58
CA GLU A 16 -19.23 -4.50 2.59
C GLU A 16 -19.94 -3.20 2.99
N GLU A 17 -20.26 -3.03 4.27
CA GLU A 17 -20.89 -1.80 4.78
C GLU A 17 -19.98 -0.58 4.62
N GLN A 18 -18.67 -0.73 4.86
CA GLN A 18 -17.68 0.34 4.69
C GLN A 18 -17.46 0.69 3.22
N TRP A 19 -17.61 -0.29 2.32
CA TRP A 19 -17.59 -0.07 0.87
C TRP A 19 -18.78 0.75 0.37
N HIS A 20 -19.98 0.50 0.92
CA HIS A 20 -21.20 1.23 0.55
C HIS A 20 -21.38 2.54 1.30
N ASP A 21 -20.57 2.82 2.32
CA ASP A 21 -20.52 4.13 2.93
C ASP A 21 -19.85 5.11 1.95
N GLY A 22 -20.67 5.94 1.29
CA GLY A 22 -20.23 6.99 0.37
C GLY A 22 -19.33 8.06 1.00
N LEU A 23 -19.03 7.95 2.30
CA LEU A 23 -18.06 8.75 3.05
C LEU A 23 -16.70 8.08 3.24
N ALA A 24 -16.42 6.92 2.64
CA ALA A 24 -15.10 6.29 2.64
C ALA A 24 -14.08 7.15 1.86
N LYS A 25 -13.65 8.24 2.47
CA LYS A 25 -12.65 9.17 1.93
C LYS A 25 -11.25 8.63 2.05
N VAL A 26 -11.06 7.53 2.78
CA VAL A 26 -9.75 7.06 3.20
C VAL A 26 -9.68 5.56 2.99
N ILE A 27 -8.74 5.10 2.16
CA ILE A 27 -8.63 3.68 1.79
C ILE A 27 -7.18 3.28 1.55
N GLY A 28 -6.84 2.09 2.03
CA GLY A 28 -5.57 1.41 1.78
C GLY A 28 -5.74 0.30 0.75
N ILE A 29 -4.79 0.17 -0.16
CA ILE A 29 -4.74 -0.89 -1.17
C ILE A 29 -3.37 -1.55 -1.08
N PHE A 30 -3.33 -2.86 -0.87
CA PHE A 30 -2.14 -3.67 -1.01
C PHE A 30 -2.22 -4.46 -2.32
N LEU A 31 -1.17 -4.33 -3.14
CA LEU A 31 -0.99 -5.05 -4.39
C LEU A 31 0.19 -6.01 -4.23
N ASN A 32 -0.09 -7.32 -4.30
CA ASN A 32 0.91 -8.34 -4.12
C ASN A 32 1.60 -8.69 -5.43
N GLY A 33 2.77 -8.09 -5.67
CA GLY A 33 3.57 -8.39 -6.85
C GLY A 33 4.06 -9.84 -6.94
N GLU A 34 4.04 -10.61 -5.85
CA GLU A 34 4.35 -12.04 -5.89
C GLU A 34 3.17 -12.90 -6.34
N GLU A 35 1.93 -12.42 -6.25
CA GLU A 35 0.71 -13.20 -6.56
C GLU A 35 -0.04 -12.64 -7.77
N ILE A 36 0.69 -12.20 -8.80
CA ILE A 36 0.09 -11.75 -10.05
C ILE A 36 -0.56 -12.95 -10.75
N ALA A 37 -1.89 -13.01 -10.70
CA ALA A 37 -2.68 -14.11 -11.23
C ALA A 37 -2.56 -14.28 -12.76
N THR A 38 -2.22 -13.21 -13.48
CA THR A 38 -2.14 -13.23 -14.95
C THR A 38 -0.73 -13.62 -15.40
N PRO A 39 -0.55 -14.76 -16.09
CA PRO A 39 0.74 -15.11 -16.67
C PRO A 39 1.10 -14.20 -17.85
N ASN A 40 2.38 -14.11 -18.18
CA ASN A 40 2.82 -13.33 -19.32
C ASN A 40 2.37 -13.97 -20.66
N ARG A 41 2.67 -13.31 -21.79
CA ARG A 41 2.30 -13.81 -23.14
C ARG A 41 2.85 -15.20 -23.48
N ARG A 42 3.81 -15.72 -22.71
CA ARG A 42 4.42 -17.05 -22.86
C ARG A 42 3.88 -18.07 -21.84
N GLY A 43 2.95 -17.68 -20.97
CA GLY A 43 2.39 -18.54 -19.92
C GLY A 43 3.23 -18.59 -18.65
N GLU A 44 4.25 -17.76 -18.50
CA GLU A 44 5.16 -17.78 -17.33
C GLU A 44 4.59 -16.91 -16.19
N ARG A 45 4.83 -17.32 -14.93
CA ARG A 45 4.46 -16.56 -13.73
C ARG A 45 5.19 -15.22 -13.72
N ILE A 46 4.46 -14.15 -13.47
CA ILE A 46 5.03 -12.82 -13.27
C ILE A 46 5.29 -12.62 -11.78
N ILE A 47 6.51 -12.24 -11.43
CA ILE A 47 6.85 -11.73 -10.10
C ILE A 47 7.26 -10.28 -10.30
N ASP A 48 6.56 -9.36 -9.65
CA ASP A 48 6.82 -7.94 -9.70
C ASP A 48 6.97 -7.40 -8.27
N ASP A 49 7.31 -6.11 -8.17
CA ASP A 49 7.38 -5.39 -6.91
C ASP A 49 5.99 -5.35 -6.24
N GLY A 50 5.98 -5.42 -4.91
CA GLY A 50 4.76 -5.20 -4.12
C GLY A 50 4.54 -3.70 -3.91
N PHE A 51 3.28 -3.28 -3.85
CA PHE A 51 2.91 -1.90 -3.58
C PHE A 51 1.84 -1.77 -2.51
N ILE A 52 1.92 -0.69 -1.73
CA ILE A 52 0.81 -0.22 -0.90
C ILE A 52 0.48 1.20 -1.31
N LEU A 53 -0.79 1.47 -1.58
CA LEU A 53 -1.31 2.78 -1.91
C LEU A 53 -2.26 3.21 -0.80
N LEU A 54 -2.01 4.38 -0.22
CA LEU A 54 -2.80 4.93 0.88
C LEU A 54 -3.42 6.26 0.43
N PHE A 55 -4.72 6.26 0.18
CA PHE A 55 -5.45 7.43 -0.26
C PHE A 55 -6.13 8.09 0.93
N ASN A 56 -5.85 9.38 1.15
CA ASN A 56 -6.60 10.21 2.08
C ASN A 56 -7.25 11.36 1.31
N ALA A 57 -8.50 11.17 0.92
CA ALA A 57 -9.35 12.20 0.35
C ALA A 57 -10.05 13.03 1.43
N ASP A 58 -9.82 12.81 2.74
CA ASP A 58 -10.26 13.73 3.79
C ASP A 58 -9.26 14.90 3.99
N HIS A 59 -9.67 15.92 4.74
CA HIS A 59 -8.95 17.18 4.88
C HIS A 59 -8.05 17.16 6.11
N GLU A 60 -8.37 16.28 7.05
CA GLU A 60 -7.54 15.97 8.21
C GLU A 60 -6.52 14.89 7.86
N PRO A 61 -5.33 14.90 8.50
CA PRO A 61 -4.38 13.81 8.36
C PRO A 61 -4.93 12.53 8.98
N VAL A 62 -4.55 11.39 8.41
CA VAL A 62 -4.91 10.05 8.92
C VAL A 62 -3.65 9.22 9.09
N GLU A 63 -3.61 8.42 10.15
CA GLU A 63 -2.59 7.41 10.38
C GLU A 63 -3.13 6.04 9.96
N PHE A 64 -2.51 5.43 8.95
CA PHE A 64 -2.84 4.08 8.53
C PHE A 64 -2.00 3.07 9.28
N SER A 65 -2.60 1.99 9.74
CA SER A 65 -1.87 0.79 10.17
C SER A 65 -1.74 -0.18 9.00
N LEU A 66 -0.55 -0.72 8.76
CA LEU A 66 -0.37 -1.79 7.78
C LEU A 66 -1.20 -3.02 8.18
N SER A 67 -1.98 -3.54 7.23
CA SER A 67 -2.73 -4.79 7.40
C SER A 67 -1.80 -5.98 7.68
N GLU A 68 -2.32 -7.05 8.27
CA GLU A 68 -1.53 -8.20 8.76
C GLU A 68 -0.65 -8.82 7.67
N ASP A 69 -1.22 -9.07 6.48
CA ASP A 69 -0.50 -9.62 5.33
C ASP A 69 0.72 -8.75 4.94
N PRO A 70 0.55 -7.45 4.60
CA PRO A 70 1.68 -6.60 4.25
C PRO A 70 2.62 -6.25 5.40
N ARG A 71 2.16 -6.29 6.67
CA ARG A 71 2.95 -5.87 7.83
C ARG A 71 4.21 -6.71 8.04
N GLY A 72 4.21 -7.96 7.59
CA GLY A 72 5.36 -8.87 7.69
C GLY A 72 6.56 -8.48 6.81
N TRP A 73 6.41 -7.53 5.89
CA TRP A 73 7.48 -7.13 4.99
C TRP A 73 8.05 -5.74 5.27
N ALA A 74 9.23 -5.48 4.71
CA ALA A 74 9.86 -4.17 4.71
C ALA A 74 9.39 -3.34 3.52
N TRP A 75 8.80 -2.19 3.82
CA TRP A 75 8.26 -1.24 2.86
C TRP A 75 9.06 0.05 2.87
N ARG A 76 9.20 0.68 1.70
CA ARG A 76 9.84 2.00 1.60
C ARG A 76 8.91 2.99 0.90
N THR A 77 8.86 4.23 1.38
CA THR A 77 8.14 5.30 0.67
C THR A 77 8.83 5.61 -0.66
N VAL A 78 8.07 5.55 -1.74
CA VAL A 78 8.51 5.96 -3.08
C VAL A 78 7.82 7.23 -3.55
N MET A 79 6.63 7.53 -3.04
CA MET A 79 5.89 8.76 -3.33
C MET A 79 5.09 9.20 -2.11
N ASP A 80 5.04 10.51 -1.89
CA ASP A 80 4.14 11.19 -0.96
C ASP A 80 3.73 12.51 -1.64
N THR A 81 2.46 12.66 -2.00
CA THR A 81 1.99 13.84 -2.73
C THR A 81 1.90 15.10 -1.87
N ALA A 82 2.02 14.97 -0.53
CA ALA A 82 2.16 16.13 0.35
C ALA A 82 3.57 16.73 0.28
N GLN A 83 4.54 16.03 -0.31
CA GLN A 83 5.90 16.50 -0.50
C GLN A 83 6.10 17.01 -1.94
N PRO A 84 6.80 18.14 -2.14
CA PRO A 84 7.03 18.71 -3.47
C PRO A 84 8.03 17.92 -4.32
N ARG A 85 8.72 16.92 -3.74
CA ARG A 85 9.74 16.11 -4.41
C ARG A 85 9.68 14.67 -3.89
N PHE A 86 10.13 13.74 -4.73
CA PHE A 86 10.37 12.37 -4.33
C PHE A 86 11.37 12.27 -3.17
N PRO A 87 11.17 11.32 -2.24
CA PRO A 87 12.06 11.15 -1.09
C PRO A 87 13.48 10.76 -1.54
N ARG A 88 14.49 11.55 -1.15
CA ARG A 88 15.91 11.19 -1.37
C ARG A 88 16.39 10.07 -0.44
N ARG A 89 15.74 9.93 0.71
CA ARG A 89 15.87 8.81 1.66
C ARG A 89 14.46 8.36 1.98
N SER A 90 14.14 7.12 1.66
CA SER A 90 12.82 6.57 1.92
C SER A 90 12.64 6.27 3.40
N ARG A 91 11.49 6.66 3.96
CA ARG A 91 11.06 6.18 5.27
C ARG A 91 10.67 4.70 5.13
N GLY A 92 11.10 3.89 6.09
CA GLY A 92 10.81 2.46 6.15
C GLY A 92 9.58 2.18 7.02
N TYR A 93 8.81 1.16 6.66
CA TYR A 93 7.65 0.65 7.40
C TYR A 93 7.63 -0.87 7.39
N GLY A 94 6.93 -1.48 8.35
CA GLY A 94 6.86 -2.94 8.50
C GLY A 94 6.42 -3.33 9.91
N ALA A 95 6.80 -4.53 10.37
CA ALA A 95 6.36 -5.07 11.66
C ALA A 95 6.68 -4.18 12.88
N GLU A 96 7.84 -3.53 12.88
CA GLU A 96 8.28 -2.65 13.98
C GLU A 96 7.77 -1.20 13.86
N ALA A 97 7.21 -0.82 12.71
CA ALA A 97 6.68 0.51 12.43
C ALA A 97 5.54 0.41 11.41
N PRO A 98 4.37 -0.12 11.81
CA PRO A 98 3.25 -0.33 10.91
C PRO A 98 2.46 0.95 10.63
N GLU A 99 2.69 2.04 11.37
CA GLU A 99 1.93 3.28 11.25
C GLU A 99 2.49 4.20 10.16
N VAL A 100 1.66 4.51 9.17
CA VAL A 100 1.97 5.34 8.01
C VAL A 100 1.09 6.59 8.04
N PRO A 101 1.65 7.77 8.38
CA PRO A 101 0.88 9.01 8.35
C PRO A 101 0.68 9.48 6.91
N VAL A 102 -0.55 9.88 6.59
CA VAL A 102 -0.95 10.45 5.30
C VAL A 102 -1.65 11.78 5.55
N ALA A 103 -1.11 12.85 4.99
CA ALA A 103 -1.70 14.18 5.13
C ALA A 103 -3.11 14.24 4.51
N GLY A 104 -3.90 15.25 4.89
CA GLY A 104 -5.17 15.52 4.24
C GLY A 104 -4.99 15.79 2.75
N ARG A 105 -5.90 15.26 1.92
CA ARG A 105 -5.89 15.38 0.45
C ARG A 105 -4.58 14.89 -0.17
N ALA A 106 -4.05 13.78 0.32
CA ALA A 106 -2.77 13.22 -0.13
C ALA A 106 -2.85 11.72 -0.43
N LEU A 107 -1.82 11.25 -1.13
CA LEU A 107 -1.55 9.86 -1.43
C LEU A 107 -0.10 9.54 -1.02
N VAL A 108 0.08 8.42 -0.32
CA VAL A 108 1.39 7.82 -0.07
C VAL A 108 1.47 6.49 -0.80
N VAL A 109 2.59 6.26 -1.49
CA VAL A 109 2.91 4.98 -2.14
C VAL A 109 4.14 4.38 -1.49
N LEU A 110 3.98 3.15 -1.02
CA LEU A 110 5.07 2.32 -0.52
C LEU A 110 5.37 1.23 -1.54
N GLN A 111 6.64 0.84 -1.63
CA GLN A 111 7.11 -0.23 -2.48
C GLN A 111 7.91 -1.24 -1.67
N ARG A 112 7.76 -2.50 -2.04
CA ARG A 112 8.70 -3.57 -1.71
C ARG A 112 9.29 -4.09 -3.03
N PRO A 113 10.58 -3.83 -3.32
CA PRO A 113 11.22 -4.36 -4.50
C PRO A 113 11.18 -5.89 -4.49
N SER A 114 10.87 -6.48 -5.64
CA SER A 114 10.98 -7.91 -5.85
C SER A 114 12.45 -8.33 -5.83
N SER A 115 12.71 -9.54 -5.35
CA SER A 115 14.04 -10.16 -5.36
C SER A 115 14.59 -10.34 -6.78
N ALA A 116 13.72 -10.35 -7.80
CA ALA A 116 14.06 -10.51 -9.20
C ALA A 116 14.62 -9.22 -9.84
N ASN A 117 14.24 -8.05 -9.34
CA ASN A 117 14.71 -6.74 -9.84
C ASN A 117 16.06 -6.29 -9.23
N ASN A 118 16.71 -7.14 -8.44
CA ASN A 118 17.96 -6.83 -7.74
C ASN A 118 19.20 -7.52 -8.37
N GLN A 119 19.11 -7.90 -9.66
CA GLN A 119 20.22 -8.41 -10.49
C GLN A 119 20.64 -7.41 -11.55
#